data_AF-A0A345UYZ6-F1
#
_entry.id   AF-A0A345UYZ6-F1
#
_cell.length_a   1.000
_cell.length_b   1.000
_cell.length_c   1.000
_cell.angle_alpha   90.00
_cell.angle_beta   90.00
_cell.angle_gamma   90.00
#
_symmetry.space_group_name_H-M   'P 1'
#
loop_
_entity.id
_entity.type
_entity.pdbx_description
1 polymer ?
#
loop_
_entity_poly.entity_id
_entity_poly.type
_entity_poly.pdbx_seq_one_letter_code
_entity_poly.pdbx_strand_id
1 'polypeptide(L)' 'MFLWISGFLKGDEEDDSLKFELTVKPEAEAAVLALLGWKSLEESEAGEWLLNEGQVRQIASVLNEHLPTELDLFIGVRE' A
#
# COMPACT_ATOMS: atom_id res chain seq x y z
N MET A 1 -6.80 12.81 4.67
CA MET A 1 -6.65 11.37 4.93
C MET A 1 -7.05 10.57 3.72
N PHE A 2 -6.09 9.95 3.07
CA PHE A 2 -6.27 9.00 1.97
C PHE A 2 -5.26 7.87 2.12
N LEU A 3 -5.62 6.68 1.62
CA LEU A 3 -4.65 5.58 1.51
C LEU A 3 -3.62 5.88 0.43
N TRP A 4 -2.36 5.63 0.75
CA TRP A 4 -1.26 5.74 -0.19
C TRP A 4 -0.35 4.53 -0.03
N ILE A 5 0.19 4.06 -1.16
CA ILE A 5 1.12 2.94 -1.23
C ILE A 5 2.46 3.51 -1.66
N SER A 6 3.49 3.23 -0.87
CA SER A 6 4.88 3.55 -1.15
C SER A 6 5.62 2.26 -1.51
N GLY A 7 6.64 2.35 -2.34
CA GLY A 7 7.46 1.20 -2.73
C GLY A 7 8.94 1.52 -2.68
N PHE A 8 9.69 0.65 -2.02
CA PHE A 8 11.12 0.79 -1.79
C PHE A 8 11.87 -0.43 -2.32
N LEU A 9 13.15 -0.25 -2.62
CA LEU A 9 14.01 -1.38 -3.00
C LEU A 9 14.16 -2.30 -1.79
N LYS A 10 14.15 -3.60 -2.05
CA LYS A 10 14.34 -4.64 -1.03
C LYS A 10 15.73 -5.27 -1.15
N GLY A 11 16.34 -5.62 -0.02
CA GLY A 11 17.63 -6.33 0.04
C GLY A 11 18.86 -5.41 0.09
N ASP A 12 19.96 -5.79 -0.56
CA ASP A 12 21.24 -5.04 -0.51
C ASP A 12 21.19 -3.65 -1.20
N GLU A 13 20.15 -3.39 -1.99
CA GLU A 13 19.90 -2.11 -2.65
C GLU A 13 18.86 -1.26 -1.90
N GLU A 14 18.50 -1.65 -0.67
CA GLU A 14 17.59 -0.90 0.20
C GLU A 14 18.17 0.50 0.43
N ASP A 15 17.51 1.47 -0.19
CA ASP A 15 17.79 2.88 -0.08
C ASP A 15 16.48 3.53 0.31
N ASP A 16 16.48 4.43 1.30
CA ASP A 16 15.28 5.14 1.79
C ASP A 16 14.60 6.02 0.71
N SER A 17 15.11 6.00 -0.52
CA SER A 17 14.46 6.61 -1.67
C SER A 17 13.19 5.87 -2.08
N LEU A 18 12.07 6.60 -2.03
CA LEU A 18 10.81 6.21 -2.65
C LEU A 18 10.99 5.90 -4.15
N LYS A 19 10.72 4.67 -4.57
CA LYS A 19 10.80 4.23 -5.97
C LYS A 19 9.44 4.17 -6.65
N PHE A 20 8.40 3.93 -5.87
CA PHE A 20 7.04 3.82 -6.35
C PHE A 20 6.11 4.53 -5.38
N GLU A 21 5.12 5.24 -5.91
CA GLU A 21 4.04 5.80 -5.12
C GLU A 21 2.72 5.61 -5.86
N LEU A 22 1.68 5.26 -5.11
CA LEU A 22 0.35 5.15 -5.64
C LEU A 22 -0.68 5.68 -4.64
N THR A 23 -1.43 6.68 -5.05
CA THR A 23 -2.55 7.19 -4.26
C THR A 23 -3.78 6.34 -4.53
N VAL A 24 -4.34 5.72 -3.48
CA VAL A 24 -5.56 4.94 -3.58
C VAL A 24 -6.74 5.89 -3.72
N LYS A 25 -7.54 5.68 -4.76
CA LYS A 25 -8.76 6.45 -4.98
C LYS A 25 -9.80 6.12 -3.91
N PRO A 26 -10.63 7.09 -3.48
CA PRO A 26 -11.66 6.86 -2.47
C PRO A 26 -12.67 5.76 -2.86
N GLU A 27 -12.87 5.54 -4.17
CA GLU A 27 -13.72 4.47 -4.71
C GLU A 27 -13.20 3.06 -4.37
N ALA A 28 -11.89 2.90 -4.27
CA ALA A 28 -11.23 1.63 -3.97
C ALA A 28 -10.77 1.54 -2.50
N GLU A 29 -10.72 2.67 -1.79
CA GLU A 29 -10.28 2.74 -0.39
C GLU A 29 -11.03 1.74 0.50
N ALA A 30 -12.35 1.70 0.41
CA ALA A 30 -13.17 0.77 1.20
C ALA A 30 -12.82 -0.71 0.91
N ALA A 31 -12.50 -1.04 -0.34
CA ALA A 31 -12.11 -2.39 -0.74
C ALA A 31 -10.69 -2.73 -0.24
N VAL A 32 -9.75 -1.78 -0.31
CA VAL A 32 -8.39 -1.95 0.24
C VAL A 32 -8.42 -2.10 1.76
N LEU A 33 -9.20 -1.27 2.47
CA LEU A 33 -9.40 -1.41 3.93
C LEU A 33 -9.96 -2.79 4.29
N ALA A 34 -10.97 -3.27 3.56
CA ALA A 34 -11.53 -4.60 3.75
C ALA A 34 -10.50 -5.72 3.50
N LEU A 35 -9.62 -5.57 2.51
CA LEU A 35 -8.51 -6.52 2.25
C LEU A 35 -7.48 -6.55 3.37
N LEU A 36 -7.20 -5.40 4.00
CA LEU A 36 -6.29 -5.29 5.13
C LEU A 36 -6.95 -5.69 6.46
N GLY A 37 -8.28 -5.85 6.48
CA GLY A 37 -9.05 -6.10 7.69
C GLY A 37 -9.21 -4.87 8.59
N TRP A 38 -8.97 -3.67 8.05
CA TRP A 38 -9.15 -2.39 8.75
C TRP A 38 -10.60 -1.92 8.61
N LYS A 39 -11.22 -1.48 9.72
CA LYS A 39 -12.58 -0.91 9.66
C LYS A 39 -12.58 0.53 9.12
N SER A 40 -11.53 1.28 9.42
CA SER A 40 -11.37 2.69 9.05
C SER A 40 -9.89 3.02 8.91
N LEU A 41 -9.58 4.14 8.23
CA LEU A 41 -8.24 4.74 8.21
C LEU A 41 -7.69 5.01 9.62
N GLU A 42 -8.57 5.28 10.58
CA GLU A 42 -8.23 5.50 11.99
C GLU A 42 -7.74 4.24 12.71
N GLU A 43 -8.04 3.03 12.19
CA GLU A 43 -7.46 1.77 12.70
C GLU A 43 -6.11 1.45 12.05
N SER A 44 -5.66 2.21 11.04
CA SER A 44 -4.28 2.10 10.62
C SER A 44 -3.42 2.61 11.78
N GLU A 45 -2.65 1.73 12.42
CA GLU A 45 -1.65 2.16 13.40
C GLU A 45 -0.79 3.25 12.77
N ALA A 46 -0.40 4.26 13.55
CA ALA A 46 0.38 5.40 13.06
C ALA A 46 1.68 4.90 12.39
N GLY A 47 1.72 4.93 11.05
CA GLY A 47 2.84 4.42 10.28
C GLY A 47 2.43 3.85 8.92
N GLU A 48 3.42 3.23 8.26
CA GLU A 48 3.24 2.50 7.00
C GLU A 48 3.38 1.00 7.28
N TRP A 49 2.54 0.20 6.65
CA TRP A 49 2.45 -1.25 6.83
C TRP A 49 3.00 -1.97 5.62
N LEU A 50 3.97 -2.86 5.83
CA LEU A 50 4.50 -3.70 4.75
C LEU A 50 3.42 -4.66 4.23
N LEU A 51 3.15 -4.59 2.93
CA LEU A 51 2.25 -5.47 2.21
C LEU A 51 2.96 -6.75 1.82
N ASN A 52 2.34 -7.90 2.08
CA ASN A 52 2.83 -9.16 1.52
C ASN A 52 2.45 -9.31 0.04
N GLU A 53 3.15 -10.15 -0.72
CA GLU A 53 2.88 -10.39 -2.14
C GLU A 53 1.42 -10.77 -2.45
N GLY A 54 0.75 -11.48 -1.55
CA GLY A 54 -0.67 -11.81 -1.68
C GLY A 54 -1.56 -10.57 -1.62
N GLN A 55 -1.36 -9.72 -0.61
CA GLN A 55 -2.04 -8.44 -0.46
C GLN A 55 -1.76 -7.52 -1.65
N VAL A 56 -0.51 -7.42 -2.09
CA VAL A 56 -0.13 -6.64 -3.28
C VAL A 56 -0.92 -7.08 -4.50
N ARG A 57 -1.01 -8.38 -4.77
CA ARG A 57 -1.79 -8.89 -5.93
C ARG A 57 -3.28 -8.59 -5.80
N GLN A 58 -3.85 -8.71 -4.59
CA GLN A 58 -5.26 -8.41 -4.36
C GLN A 58 -5.55 -6.91 -4.52
N ILE A 59 -4.71 -6.05 -3.94
CA ILE A 59 -4.83 -4.60 -4.04
C ILE A 59 -4.64 -4.17 -5.50
N ALA A 60 -3.65 -4.70 -6.23
CA ALA A 60 -3.47 -4.45 -7.65
C ALA A 60 -4.74 -4.75 -8.46
N SER A 61 -5.40 -5.87 -8.15
CA SER A 61 -6.68 -6.23 -8.78
C SER A 61 -7.82 -5.29 -8.41
N VAL A 62 -7.87 -4.80 -7.16
CA VAL A 62 -8.91 -3.87 -6.68
C VAL A 62 -8.71 -2.47 -7.26
N LEU A 63 -7.47 -2.00 -7.30
CA LEU A 63 -7.09 -0.72 -7.88
C LEU A 63 -7.11 -0.75 -9.41
N ASN A 64 -7.17 -1.95 -9.99
CA ASN A 64 -6.99 -2.20 -11.42
C ASN A 64 -5.69 -1.54 -11.92
N GLU A 65 -4.63 -1.65 -11.11
CA GLU A 65 -3.31 -1.05 -11.32
C GLU A 65 -2.23 -2.12 -11.16
N HIS A 66 -1.10 -1.93 -11.84
CA HIS A 66 0.04 -2.84 -11.70
C HIS A 66 0.94 -2.40 -10.54
N LEU A 67 0.89 -3.16 -9.44
CA LEU A 67 1.80 -2.97 -8.31
C LEU A 67 3.09 -3.77 -8.50
N PRO A 68 4.27 -3.16 -8.31
CA PRO A 68 5.55 -3.84 -8.48
C PRO A 68 5.82 -4.79 -7.30
N THR A 69 5.78 -6.11 -7.55
CA THR A 69 6.10 -7.14 -6.55
C THR A 69 7.60 -7.31 -6.29
N GLU A 70 8.42 -6.67 -7.13
CA GLU A 70 9.87 -6.62 -6.98
C GLU A 70 10.31 -5.65 -5.88
N LEU A 71 9.45 -4.72 -5.48
CA LEU A 71 9.68 -3.77 -4.41
C LEU A 71 9.00 -4.24 -3.11
N ASP A 72 9.52 -3.79 -1.98
CA ASP A 72 8.76 -3.84 -0.73
C ASP A 72 7.77 -2.68 -0.73
N LEU A 73 6.49 -3.06 -0.80
CA LEU A 73 5.39 -2.11 -0.86
C LEU A 73 4.82 -1.91 0.53
N PHE A 74 4.65 -0.66 0.93
CA PHE A 74 4.04 -0.30 2.20
C PHE A 74 2.76 0.48 1.93
N ILE A 75 1.78 0.34 2.82
CA ILE A 75 0.54 1.10 2.77
C ILE A 75 0.37 1.92 4.04
N GLY A 76 0.03 3.18 3.90
CA GLY A 76 -0.25 4.06 5.03
C GLY A 76 -1.41 5.00 4.75
N VAL A 77 -1.69 5.85 5.72
CA VAL A 77 -2.65 6.96 5.60
C VAL A 77 -1.87 8.26 5.58
N ARG A 78 -2.12 9.12 4.59
CA ARG A 78 -1.57 10.49 4.54
C ARG A 78 -2.69 11.51 4.71
N GLU A 79 -2.40 12.57 5.49
CA GLU A 79 -3.34 13.68 5.70
C GLU A 79 -3.40 14.65 4.52
#